data_AF-A0A3D5YQI4-F1
#
_entry.id   AF-A0A3D5YQI4-F1
#
_cell.length_a   1.000
_cell.length_b   1.000
_cell.length_c   1.000
_cell.angle_alpha   90.00
_cell.angle_beta   90.00
_cell.angle_gamma   90.00
#
_symmetry.space_group_name_H-M   'P 1'
#
loop_
_entity.id
_entity.type
_entity.pdbx_description
1 polymer ?
#
loop_
_entity_poly.entity_id
_entity_poly.type
_entity_poly.pdbx_seq_one_letter_code
_entity_poly.pdbx_strand_id
1 'polypeptide(L)' 'SNFNNYESEAKRLLEVDLVLPGYEMILNAAHAFNMLDARGAISVTERATYIGRIRNLAKLVAEKYYASREALGFPLIKN' A
#
# COMPACT_ATOMS: atom_id res chain seq x y z
N SER A 1 -0.21 -8.04 -14.22
CA SER A 1 -1.31 -7.05 -14.10
C SER A 1 -0.74 -5.75 -13.56
N ASN A 2 -1.37 -4.61 -13.82
CA ASN A 2 -0.95 -3.32 -13.22
C ASN A 2 -0.86 -3.41 -11.69
N PHE A 3 -1.74 -4.19 -11.05
CA PHE A 3 -1.67 -4.48 -9.62
C PHE A 3 -0.29 -4.98 -9.17
N ASN A 4 0.26 -6.01 -9.81
CA ASN A 4 1.52 -6.62 -9.39
C ASN A 4 2.69 -5.63 -9.55
N ASN A 5 2.66 -4.79 -10.59
CA ASN A 5 3.68 -3.77 -10.80
C ASN A 5 3.64 -2.72 -9.68
N TYR A 6 2.44 -2.22 -9.35
CA TYR A 6 2.27 -1.27 -8.24
C TYR A 6 2.63 -1.88 -6.88
N GLU A 7 2.28 -3.15 -6.62
CA GLU A 7 2.71 -3.83 -5.40
C GLU A 7 4.24 -3.93 -5.31
N SER A 8 4.90 -4.35 -6.40
CA SER A 8 6.35 -4.50 -6.42
C SER A 8 7.04 -3.15 -6.21
N GLU A 9 6.53 -2.10 -6.85
CA GLU A 9 7.09 -0.76 -6.70
C GLU A 9 6.82 -0.18 -5.31
N ALA A 10 5.64 -0.42 -4.73
CA ALA A 10 5.36 -0.06 -3.34
C ALA A 10 6.38 -0.70 -2.38
N LYS A 11 6.65 -2.01 -2.54
CA LYS A 11 7.66 -2.71 -1.72
C LYS A 11 9.04 -2.08 -1.88
N ARG A 12 9.49 -1.87 -3.12
CA ARG A 12 10.80 -1.26 -3.42
C ARG A 12 10.94 0.14 -2.80
N LEU A 13 9.91 0.97 -2.89
CA LEU A 13 9.92 2.32 -2.31
C LEU A 13 9.92 2.29 -0.78
N LEU A 14 9.18 1.35 -0.18
CA LEU A 14 9.15 1.18 1.26
C LEU A 14 10.48 0.64 1.81
N GLU A 15 11.19 -0.20 1.05
CA GLU A 15 12.54 -0.68 1.41
C GLU A 15 13.56 0.45 1.54
N VAL A 16 13.42 1.52 0.75
CA VAL A 16 14.29 2.71 0.78
C VAL A 16 13.68 3.88 1.58
N ASP A 17 12.72 3.59 2.48
CA ASP A 17 12.06 4.54 3.37
C ASP A 17 11.35 5.72 2.68
N LEU A 18 10.99 5.57 1.40
CA LEU A 18 10.13 6.50 0.67
C LEU A 18 8.66 6.19 0.95
N VAL A 19 8.23 6.49 2.17
CA VAL A 19 6.91 6.07 2.69
C VAL A 19 5.73 6.67 1.93
N LEU A 20 5.74 7.96 1.63
CA LEU A 20 4.63 8.62 0.93
C LEU A 20 4.50 8.13 -0.53
N PRO A 21 5.59 8.06 -1.33
CA PRO A 21 5.54 7.41 -2.65
C PRO A 21 5.09 5.94 -2.59
N GLY A 22 5.57 5.18 -1.59
CA GLY A 22 5.14 3.81 -1.38
C GLY A 22 3.63 3.69 -1.12
N TYR A 23 3.07 4.62 -0.35
CA TYR A 23 1.62 4.69 -0.11
C TYR A 23 0.82 4.99 -1.39
N GLU A 24 1.28 5.91 -2.24
CA GLU A 24 0.63 6.21 -3.52
C GLU A 24 0.56 4.98 -4.43
N MET A 25 1.62 4.16 -4.45
CA MET A 25 1.61 2.90 -5.21
C MET A 25 0.57 1.91 -4.68
N ILE A 26 0.33 1.86 -3.36
CA ILE A 26 -0.73 1.01 -2.79
C ILE A 26 -2.12 1.50 -3.23
N LEU A 27 -2.34 2.82 -3.30
CA LEU A 27 -3.61 3.38 -3.81
C LEU A 27 -3.84 2.98 -5.28
N ASN A 28 -2.79 3.03 -6.10
CA ASN A 28 -2.84 2.57 -7.49
C ASN A 28 -3.12 1.06 -7.60
N ALA A 29 -2.50 0.25 -6.74
CA ALA A 29 -2.78 -1.19 -6.66
C ALA A 29 -4.24 -1.45 -6.27
N ALA A 30 -4.76 -0.76 -5.25
CA ALA A 30 -6.15 -0.87 -4.81
C ALA A 30 -7.14 -0.47 -5.92
N HIS A 31 -6.83 0.60 -6.66
CA HIS A 31 -7.64 1.01 -7.82
C HIS A 31 -7.62 -0.06 -8.92
N ALA A 32 -6.46 -0.60 -9.27
CA ALA A 32 -6.34 -1.68 -10.25
C ALA A 32 -7.11 -2.94 -9.83
N PHE A 33 -7.09 -3.28 -8.53
CA PHE A 33 -7.90 -4.35 -7.96
C PHE A 33 -9.40 -4.07 -8.13
N ASN A 34 -9.87 -2.87 -7.77
CA ASN A 34 -11.30 -2.51 -7.92
C ASN A 34 -11.78 -2.66 -9.37
N MET A 35 -10.95 -2.29 -10.34
CA MET A 35 -11.29 -2.45 -11.76
C MET A 35 -11.38 -3.93 -12.18
N LEU A 36 -10.57 -4.81 -11.61
CA LEU A 36 -10.64 -6.26 -11.85
C LEU A 36 -11.88 -6.89 -11.18
N ASP A 37 -12.15 -6.51 -9.93
CA ASP A 37 -13.31 -6.97 -9.13
C ASP A 37 -14.63 -6.57 -9.81
N ALA A 38 -14.75 -5.31 -10.22
CA ALA A 38 -15.95 -4.79 -10.89
C ALA A 38 -16.23 -5.43 -12.25
N ARG A 39 -15.19 -5.92 -12.95
CA ARG A 39 -15.32 -6.65 -14.22
C ARG A 39 -15.67 -8.12 -14.03
N GLY A 40 -15.73 -8.62 -12.79
CA GLY A 40 -15.88 -10.04 -12.51
C GLY A 40 -14.70 -10.88 -13.01
N ALA A 41 -13.53 -10.26 -13.19
CA ALA A 41 -12.34 -10.90 -13.76
C ALA A 41 -11.53 -11.72 -12.73
N ILE A 42 -11.98 -11.77 -11.48
CA ILE A 42 -11.34 -12.51 -10.37
C ILE A 42 -12.39 -13.29 -9.58
N SER A 43 -12.00 -14.46 -9.09
CA SER A 43 -12.81 -15.31 -8.21
C SER A 43 -12.88 -14.76 -6.78
N VAL A 44 -13.81 -15.29 -5.98
CA VAL A 44 -13.95 -14.94 -4.55
C VAL A 44 -12.65 -15.21 -3.78
N THR A 45 -11.97 -16.31 -4.08
CA THR A 45 -10.69 -16.66 -3.43
C THR A 45 -9.59 -15.67 -3.83
N GLU A 46 -9.47 -15.35 -5.11
CA GLU A 46 -8.51 -14.34 -5.58
C GLU A 46 -8.78 -12.97 -4.98
N ARG A 47 -10.05 -12.58 -4.85
CA ARG A 47 -10.47 -11.33 -4.20
C ARG A 47 -9.94 -11.25 -2.77
N ALA A 48 -10.11 -12.31 -1.98
CA ALA A 48 -9.57 -12.37 -0.62
C ALA A 48 -8.03 -12.23 -0.60
N THR A 49 -7.34 -12.87 -1.53
CA THR A 49 -5.88 -12.75 -1.69
C THR A 49 -5.44 -11.31 -2.01
N TYR A 50 -6.08 -10.64 -2.97
CA TYR A 50 -5.77 -9.24 -3.31
C TYR A 50 -5.97 -8.31 -2.11
N ILE A 51 -7.09 -8.45 -1.39
CA ILE A 51 -7.37 -7.65 -0.19
C ILE A 51 -6.31 -7.87 0.89
N GLY A 52 -5.89 -9.13 1.12
CA GLY A 52 -4.82 -9.45 2.07
C GLY A 52 -3.49 -8.77 1.71
N ARG A 53 -3.12 -8.80 0.42
CA ARG A 53 -1.91 -8.14 -0.08
C ARG A 53 -1.93 -6.63 0.11
N ILE A 54 -3.04 -5.96 -0.26
CA ILE A 54 -3.21 -4.51 -0.05
C ILE A 54 -3.10 -4.18 1.45
N ARG A 55 -3.78 -4.93 2.31
CA ARG A 55 -3.75 -4.71 3.77
C ARG A 55 -2.36 -4.84 4.37
N ASN A 56 -1.57 -5.83 3.93
CA ASN A 56 -0.22 -6.03 4.41
C ASN A 56 0.69 -4.82 4.06
N LEU A 57 0.58 -4.29 2.84
CA LEU A 57 1.35 -3.11 2.45
C LEU A 57 0.88 -1.87 3.21
N ALA A 58 -0.43 -1.68 3.39
CA ALA A 58 -0.97 -0.54 4.13
C ALA A 58 -0.50 -0.54 5.60
N LYS A 59 -0.44 -1.72 6.22
CA LYS A 59 0.14 -1.89 7.56
C LYS A 59 1.62 -1.46 7.59
N LEU A 60 2.42 -1.93 6.64
CA LEU A 60 3.83 -1.57 6.54
C LEU A 60 4.05 -0.06 6.35
N VAL A 61 3.21 0.59 5.54
CA VAL A 61 3.21 2.06 5.40
C VAL A 61 2.94 2.73 6.74
N ALA A 62 1.92 2.29 7.47
CA ALA A 62 1.57 2.89 8.75
C ALA A 62 2.72 2.76 9.76
N GLU A 63 3.34 1.58 9.83
CA GLU A 63 4.50 1.32 10.70
C GLU A 63 5.70 2.22 10.33
N LYS A 64 6.06 2.30 9.05
CA LYS A 64 7.17 3.15 8.60
C LYS A 64 6.88 4.64 8.73
N TYR A 65 5.64 5.07 8.49
CA TYR A 65 5.23 6.45 8.67
C TYR A 65 5.34 6.84 10.14
N TYR A 66 4.83 6.00 11.05
CA TYR A 66 4.94 6.21 12.49
C TYR A 66 6.41 6.33 12.92
N ALA A 67 7.26 5.37 12.54
CA ALA A 67 8.70 5.39 12.86
C ALA A 67 9.38 6.67 12.32
N SER A 68 9.04 7.11 11.11
CA SER A 68 9.53 8.38 10.55
C SER A 68 9.08 9.59 11.38
N ARG A 69 7.84 9.61 11.88
CA ARG A 69 7.37 10.69 12.74
C ARG A 69 8.05 10.66 14.11
N GLU A 70 8.22 9.47 14.69
CA GLU A 70 8.88 9.26 15.98
C GLU A 70 10.34 9.73 15.94
N ALA A 71 11.09 9.38 14.89
CA ALA A 71 12.47 9.82 14.69
C ALA A 71 12.63 11.35 14.61
N LEU A 72 11.57 12.05 14.19
CA LEU A 72 11.53 13.52 14.12
C LEU A 72 10.96 14.16 15.40
N GLY A 73 10.66 13.38 16.44
CA GLY A 73 10.04 13.88 17.67
C GLY A 73 8.57 14.30 17.49
N PHE A 74 7.85 13.67 16.57
CA PHE A 74 6.45 13.92 16.24
C PHE A 74 6.12 15.40 15.92
N PRO A 75 6.74 15.99 14.88
CA PRO A 75 6.66 17.43 14.60
C PRO A 75 5.25 17.95 14.26
N LEU A 76 4.31 17.06 13.94
CA LEU A 76 2.94 17.39 13.52
C LEU A 76 1.90 17.19 14.63
N ILE A 77 2.32 16.90 15.88
CA ILE A 77 1.41 16.64 17.01
C ILE A 77 1.07 17.91 17.83
N LYS A 78 1.69 19.06 17.56
CA LYS A 78 1.41 20.29 18.32
C LYS A 78 0.24 21.09 17.74
N ASN A 79 -0.78 21.31 18.58
CA ASN A 79 -1.77 22.40 18.48
C ASN A 79 -1.29 23.60 19.30
#